data_AF-A0AAW2YER3-F1
#
_entry.id   AF-A0AAW2YER3-F1
#
_cell.length_a   1.000
_cell.length_b   1.000
_cell.length_c   1.000
_cell.angle_alpha   90.00
_cell.angle_beta   90.00
_cell.angle_gamma   90.00
#
_symmetry.space_group_name_H-M   'P 1'
#
loop_
_entity.id
_entity.type
_entity.pdbx_description
1 polymer ?
#
loop_
_entity_poly.entity_id
_entity_poly.type
_entity_poly.pdbx_seq_one_letter_code
_entity_poly.pdbx_strand_id
1 'polypeptide(L)'
;MVLVEDENNVKALFRRGKARAELGQTDAAREDFLKARKYAPQDKAIAKELRLLAEHDKAVYQKQKELYKGLFGARPDPEPKPENWLILIWQWLLSLFYRLFKRQRQKAD
;
A
#
# COMPACT_ATOMS: atom_id res chain seq x y z
N MET A 1 18.19 0.70 41.14
CA MET A 1 17.65 1.88 40.44
C MET A 1 18.79 2.51 39.67
N VAL A 2 19.02 2.13 38.42
CA VAL A 2 20.15 2.63 37.62
C VAL A 2 19.69 2.75 36.17
N LEU A 3 20.03 3.89 35.55
CA LEU A 3 19.81 4.32 34.16
C LEU A 3 18.50 5.10 33.87
N VAL A 4 18.35 6.26 34.52
CA VAL A 4 17.58 7.38 33.95
C VAL A 4 18.47 8.25 33.03
N GLU A 5 19.75 7.92 32.86
CA GLU A 5 20.71 8.81 32.20
C GLU A 5 20.84 8.57 30.69
N ASP A 6 20.48 9.63 29.98
CA ASP A 6 20.47 9.88 28.54
C ASP A 6 19.47 9.09 27.69
N GLU A 7 18.27 9.69 27.52
CA GLU A 7 17.31 9.33 26.45
C GLU A 7 17.94 9.32 25.05
N ASN A 8 19.06 10.01 24.87
CA ASN A 8 19.78 10.16 23.60
C ASN A 8 21.01 9.24 23.49
N ASN A 9 21.30 8.40 24.49
CA ASN A 9 22.47 7.52 24.43
C ASN A 9 22.22 6.38 23.44
N VAL A 10 22.95 6.41 22.32
CA VAL A 10 22.89 5.42 21.24
C VAL A 10 23.02 3.99 21.75
N LYS A 11 23.93 3.74 22.72
CA LYS A 11 24.15 2.39 23.27
C LYS A 11 22.97 1.93 24.11
N ALA A 12 22.35 2.83 24.88
CA ALA A 12 21.18 2.52 25.68
C ALA A 12 19.96 2.23 24.79
N LEU A 13 19.73 3.08 23.78
CA LEU A 13 18.69 2.89 22.77
C LEU A 13 18.87 1.57 22.01
N PHE A 14 20.09 1.26 21.58
CA PHE A 14 20.38 0.01 20.88
C PHE A 14 20.13 -1.23 21.76
N ARG A 15 20.58 -1.21 23.02
CA ARG A 15 20.36 -2.32 23.96
C ARG A 15 18.88 -2.50 24.30
N ARG A 16 18.15 -1.39 24.52
CA ARG A 16 16.70 -1.42 24.77
C ARG A 16 15.94 -1.95 23.56
N GLY A 17 16.26 -1.48 22.37
CA GLY A 17 15.69 -1.96 21.12
C GLY A 17 15.92 -3.46 20.93
N LYS A 18 17.12 -3.95 21.22
CA LYS A 18 17.45 -5.38 21.15
C LYS A 18 16.64 -6.21 22.13
N ALA A 19 16.55 -5.79 23.40
CA ALA A 19 15.73 -6.48 24.39
C ALA A 19 14.25 -6.51 23.99
N ARG A 20 13.71 -5.40 23.45
CA ARG A 20 12.33 -5.34 22.95
C ARG A 20 12.11 -6.25 21.73
N ALA A 21 13.09 -6.35 20.84
CA ALA A 21 13.02 -7.27 19.70
C ALA A 21 12.98 -8.73 20.18
N GLU A 22 13.81 -9.10 21.17
CA GLU A 22 13.82 -10.42 21.79
C GLU A 22 12.50 -10.73 22.52
N LEU A 23 11.83 -9.72 23.07
CA LEU A 23 10.50 -9.84 23.67
C LEU A 23 9.35 -9.85 22.64
N GLY A 24 9.65 -9.80 21.34
CA GLY A 24 8.63 -9.77 20.27
C GLY A 24 7.92 -8.42 20.11
N GLN A 25 8.37 -7.37 20.80
CA GLN A 25 7.85 -6.01 20.68
C GLN A 25 8.51 -5.31 19.49
N THR A 26 8.28 -5.79 18.27
CA THR A 26 8.98 -5.38 17.05
C THR A 26 8.80 -3.90 16.72
N ASP A 27 7.61 -3.33 16.93
CA ASP A 27 7.33 -1.91 16.69
C ASP A 27 8.13 -1.00 17.65
N ALA A 28 8.08 -1.30 18.95
CA ALA A 28 8.83 -0.55 19.97
C ALA A 28 10.35 -0.71 19.79
N ALA A 29 10.81 -1.89 19.37
CA ALA A 29 12.19 -2.13 19.01
C ALA A 29 12.64 -1.29 17.80
N ARG A 30 11.79 -1.23 16.77
CA ARG A 30 12.04 -0.40 15.58
C ARG A 30 12.18 1.07 15.95
N GLU A 31 11.30 1.60 16.80
CA GLU A 31 11.39 3.00 17.25
C GLU A 31 12.73 3.29 17.93
N ASP A 32 13.18 2.40 18.81
CA ASP A 32 14.45 2.55 19.51
C ASP A 32 15.65 2.52 18.56
N PHE A 33 15.67 1.59 17.60
CA PHE A 33 16.72 1.53 16.58
C PHE A 33 16.67 2.73 15.64
N LEU A 34 15.49 3.24 15.29
CA LEU A 34 15.35 4.45 14.47
C LEU A 34 15.88 5.68 15.21
N LYS A 35 15.58 5.81 16.51
CA LYS A 35 16.17 6.87 17.36
C LYS A 35 17.69 6.73 17.43
N ALA A 36 18.21 5.52 17.70
CA ALA A 36 19.64 5.26 17.72
C ALA A 36 20.32 5.62 16.39
N ARG A 37 19.69 5.31 15.25
CA ARG A 37 20.19 5.64 13.91
C ARG A 37 20.24 7.13 13.63
N LYS A 38 19.35 7.95 14.22
CA LYS A 38 19.39 9.41 14.08
C LYS A 38 20.68 9.99 14.67
N TYR A 39 21.13 9.43 15.80
CA TYR A 39 22.35 9.87 16.49
C TYR A 39 23.62 9.19 15.98
N ALA A 40 23.52 7.97 15.45
CA ALA A 40 24.63 7.22 14.87
C ALA A 40 24.27 6.61 13.49
N PRO A 41 24.17 7.44 12.43
CA PRO A 41 23.75 6.98 11.11
C PRO A 41 24.76 6.03 10.43
N GLN A 42 26.03 6.06 10.84
CA GLN A 42 27.09 5.21 10.28
C GLN A 42 27.19 3.84 10.95
N ASP A 43 26.43 3.59 12.02
CA ASP A 43 26.50 2.32 12.74
C ASP A 43 25.80 1.21 11.96
N LYS A 44 26.62 0.28 11.44
CA LYS A 44 26.16 -0.87 10.66
C LYS A 44 25.35 -1.86 11.50
N ALA A 45 25.56 -1.93 12.82
CA ALA A 45 24.80 -2.83 13.69
C ALA A 45 23.33 -2.39 13.74
N ILE A 46 23.06 -1.10 13.90
CA ILE A 46 21.70 -0.54 13.92
C ILE A 46 21.00 -0.78 12.58
N ALA A 47 21.72 -0.57 11.47
CA ALA A 47 21.18 -0.82 10.13
C ALA A 47 20.82 -2.30 9.91
N LYS A 48 21.66 -3.21 10.41
CA LYS A 48 21.41 -4.66 10.34
C LYS A 48 20.15 -5.05 11.11
N GLU A 49 19.99 -4.58 12.36
CA GLU A 49 18.81 -4.91 13.18
C GLU A 49 17.51 -4.37 12.55
N LEU A 50 17.53 -3.15 12.02
CA LEU A 50 16.37 -2.59 11.31
C LEU A 50 15.98 -3.41 10.08
N ARG A 51 16.97 -3.94 9.36
CA ARG A 51 16.72 -4.83 8.21
C ARG A 51 16.10 -6.16 8.65
N LEU A 52 16.61 -6.76 9.73
CA LEU A 52 16.04 -8.00 10.27
C LEU A 52 14.58 -7.82 10.69
N LEU A 53 14.26 -6.72 11.36
CA LEU A 53 12.87 -6.38 11.70
C LEU A 53 11.98 -6.21 10.46
N ALA A 54 12.49 -5.58 9.40
CA ALA A 54 11.74 -5.41 8.15
C ALA A 54 11.49 -6.74 7.42
N GLU A 55 12.46 -7.64 7.42
CA GLU A 55 12.33 -8.98 6.84
C GLU A 55 11.29 -9.81 7.62
N HIS A 56 11.29 -9.71 8.94
CA HIS A 56 10.28 -10.35 9.79
C HIS A 56 8.86 -9.82 9.51
N ASP A 57 8.67 -8.50 9.48
CA ASP A 57 7.36 -7.89 9.17
C ASP A 57 6.85 -8.29 7.79
N LYS A 58 7.75 -8.36 6.79
CA LYS A 58 7.39 -8.80 5.44
C LYS A 58 6.91 -10.25 5.46
N ALA A 59 7.55 -11.14 6.22
CA ALA A 59 7.13 -12.51 6.37
C ALA A 59 5.77 -12.63 7.06
N VAL A 60 5.53 -11.84 8.12
CA VAL A 60 4.22 -11.78 8.80
C VAL A 60 3.13 -11.30 7.84
N TYR A 61 3.39 -10.22 7.09
CA TYR A 61 2.46 -9.69 6.11
C TYR A 61 2.13 -10.69 5.00
N GLN A 62 3.12 -11.42 4.49
CA GLN A 62 2.90 -12.46 3.48
C GLN A 62 2.00 -13.57 4.00
N LYS A 63 2.24 -14.07 5.22
CA LYS A 63 1.38 -15.07 5.87
C LYS A 63 -0.04 -14.56 6.06
N GLN A 64 -0.20 -13.32 6.53
CA GLN A 64 -1.52 -12.69 6.68
C GLN A 64 -2.25 -12.56 5.34
N LYS A 65 -1.53 -12.18 4.28
CA LYS A 65 -2.09 -12.07 2.92
C LYS A 65 -2.55 -13.42 2.39
N GLU A 66 -1.78 -14.48 2.60
CA GLU A 66 -2.16 -15.85 2.21
C GLU A 66 -3.39 -16.33 2.98
N LEU A 67 -3.41 -16.12 4.30
CA LEU A 67 -4.56 -16.43 5.15
C LEU A 67 -5.81 -15.68 4.70
N TYR A 68 -5.71 -14.37 4.46
CA TYR A 68 -6.82 -13.53 4.02
C TYR A 68 -7.33 -13.96 2.64
N LYS A 69 -6.42 -14.32 1.72
CA LYS A 69 -6.79 -14.87 0.40
C LYS A 69 -7.58 -16.17 0.54
N GLY A 70 -7.23 -17.03 1.49
CA GLY A 70 -7.97 -18.25 1.79
C GLY A 70 -9.35 -18.00 2.43
N LEU A 71 -9.44 -17.01 3.32
CA LEU A 71 -10.66 -16.70 4.07
C LEU A 71 -11.68 -15.89 3.27
N PHE A 72 -11.23 -14.96 2.43
CA PHE A 72 -12.11 -14.00 1.72
C PHE A 72 -12.11 -14.18 0.20
N GLY A 73 -11.34 -15.13 -0.35
CA GLY A 73 -11.32 -15.45 -1.78
C GLY A 73 -10.82 -14.31 -2.67
N ALA A 74 -10.86 -14.53 -3.98
CA ALA A 74 -10.70 -13.44 -4.95
C ALA A 74 -11.86 -12.48 -4.77
N ARG A 75 -11.59 -11.16 -4.81
CA ARG A 75 -12.67 -10.16 -4.88
C ARG A 75 -13.61 -10.58 -6.02
N PRO A 76 -14.95 -10.58 -5.83
CA PRO A 76 -15.84 -10.75 -6.96
C PRO A 76 -15.40 -9.75 -8.03
N ASP A 77 -15.12 -10.26 -9.23
CA ASP A 77 -14.74 -9.40 -10.35
C ASP A 77 -15.80 -8.31 -10.47
N PRO A 78 -15.42 -7.05 -10.70
CA PRO A 78 -16.41 -6.00 -10.92
C PRO A 78 -17.32 -6.49 -12.06
N GLU A 79 -18.60 -6.67 -11.74
CA GLU A 79 -19.57 -7.20 -12.69
C GLU A 79 -19.39 -6.49 -14.04
N PRO A 80 -19.28 -7.23 -15.16
CA PRO A 80 -19.09 -6.61 -16.45
C PRO A 80 -20.24 -5.63 -16.67
N LYS A 81 -19.93 -4.33 -16.70
CA LYS A 81 -20.93 -3.29 -16.94
C LYS A 81 -21.64 -3.67 -18.23
N PRO A 82 -22.98 -3.78 -18.25
CA PRO A 82 -23.69 -4.09 -19.47
C PRO A 82 -23.39 -2.97 -20.47
N GLU A 83 -22.63 -3.28 -21.52
CA GLU A 83 -22.43 -2.36 -22.60
C GLU A 83 -23.78 -2.17 -23.29
N ASN A 84 -24.31 -0.96 -23.18
CA ASN A 84 -25.60 -0.57 -23.74
C ASN A 84 -25.47 -0.37 -25.25
N TRP A 85 -25.20 -1.45 -25.99
CA TRP A 85 -25.02 -1.46 -27.44
C TRP A 85 -26.23 -0.89 -28.18
N LEU A 86 -27.44 -1.08 -27.62
CA LEU A 86 -28.67 -0.46 -28.10
C LEU A 86 -28.61 1.07 -28.13
N ILE A 87 -27.96 1.70 -27.14
CA ILE A 87 -27.79 3.16 -27.09
C ILE A 87 -26.84 3.62 -28.21
N LEU A 88 -25.75 2.89 -28.44
CA LEU A 88 -24.80 3.19 -29.52
C LEU A 88 -25.47 3.04 -30.91
N ILE A 89 -26.26 1.99 -31.10
CA ILE A 89 -27.04 1.78 -32.32
C ILE A 89 -28.08 2.90 -32.50
N TRP A 90 -28.78 3.30 -31.43
CA TRP A 90 -29.73 4.41 -31.48
C TRP A 90 -29.08 5.74 -31.82
N GLN A 91 -27.93 6.05 -31.22
CA GLN A 91 -27.18 7.28 -31.54
C GLN A 91 -26.69 7.27 -32.99
N TRP A 92 -26.26 6.12 -33.50
CA TRP A 92 -25.87 5.96 -34.90
C TRP A 92 -27.04 6.14 -35.85
N LEU A 93 -28.20 5.54 -35.56
CA LEU A 93 -29.43 5.71 -36.33
C LEU A 93 -29.94 7.16 -36.31
N LEU A 94 -29.95 7.81 -35.14
CA LEU A 94 -30.33 9.22 -34.99
C LEU A 94 -29.41 10.13 -35.82
N SER A 95 -28.10 9.91 -35.77
CA SER A 95 -27.14 10.72 -36.52
C SER A 95 -27.18 10.43 -38.03
N LEU A 96 -27.47 9.19 -38.45
CA LEU A 96 -27.76 8.85 -39.84
C LEU A 96 -29.03 9.55 -40.34
N PHE A 97 -30.09 9.53 -39.54
CA PHE A 97 -31.37 10.18 -39.84
C PHE A 97 -31.22 11.71 -39.91
N TYR A 98 -30.53 12.32 -38.94
CA TYR A 98 -30.23 13.76 -38.95
C TYR A 98 -29.37 14.16 -40.16
N ARG A 99 -28.39 13.35 -40.58
CA ARG A 99 -27.59 13.62 -41.79
C ARG A 99 -28.45 13.53 -43.05
N LEU A 100 -29.36 12.56 -43.13
CA LEU A 100 -30.28 12.41 -44.25
C LEU A 100 -31.26 13.59 -44.34
N PHE A 101 -31.80 14.01 -43.20
CA PHE A 101 -32.76 15.11 -43.11
C PHE A 101 -32.12 16.48 -43.34
N LYS A 102 -30.89 16.70 -42.85
CA LYS A 102 -30.11 17.92 -43.13
C LYS A 102 -29.78 18.08 -44.63
N ARG A 103 -29.65 16.96 -45.36
CA ARG A 103 -29.37 16.97 -46.81
C ARG A 103 -30.58 17.38 -47.66
N GLN A 104 -31.81 17.17 -47.17
CA GLN A 104 -33.01 17.65 -47.87
C GLN A 104 -33.23 19.17 -47.70
N ARG A 105 -32.80 19.76 -46.57
CA ARG A 105 -33.03 21.19 -46.29
C ARG A 105 -32.12 22.16 -47.06
N GLN A 106 -31.04 21.66 -47.68
CA GLN A 106 -30.08 22.47 -48.46
C GLN A 106 -30.43 22.58 -49.96
N LYS A 107 -31.49 21.93 -50.44
CA LYS A 107 -31.94 22.00 -51.85
C LYS A 107 -33.13 22.96 -52.07
N ALA A 108 -33.46 23.78 -51.08
CA ALA A 108 -34.65 24.65 -51.10
C ALA A 108 -34.32 26.15 -50.93
N ASP A 109 -33.09 26.56 -51.28
CA ASP A 109 -32.69 27.96 -51.49
C ASP A 109 -32.04 28.07 -52.88
#